data_AF-A0A930U1X1-F1
#
_entry.id   AF-A0A930U1X1-F1
#
_cell.length_a   1.000
_cell.length_b   1.000
_cell.length_c   1.000
_cell.angle_alpha   90.00
_cell.angle_beta   90.00
_cell.angle_gamma   90.00
#
_symmetry.space_group_name_H-M   'P 1'
#
loop_
_entity.id
_entity.type
_entity.pdbx_description
1 polymer ?
#
loop_
_entity_poly.entity_id
_entity_poly.type
_entity_poly.pdbx_seq_one_letter_code
_entity_poly.pdbx_strand_id
1 'polypeptide(L)'
;TAILSRRLGHNTVIVIEQVEEAEVILAVSRELGIRPAVGVRAKLSTKGVGRWGTSAGDRAKFGLTVPEMLGVVETLQAGEALDCLRLLHFHIGSQISSISVIKEALREAGHIYAELKALGAAMGYLDVGGGLAVDYDGSKTNFYASKNYSMQNYTNDVVAAVKDICTVRGIPVPTIVSESGRAIAAHQSVLVFNVLGVGERQVPTPQRPAEDAPLVLRNLYETWESLSPDNYQEIYHDAHQFKDEAISLFNLGYLTLAQRGTVEQLYWACCQRLLEITQSREYIPDDLEDLPKSLAALYYVNLSVFQSVPDNWAIDQLFPIMPLHRLDEEPASRATLADLTCDSDGKIDQFIDLKDVKPFLELHRLNPGEPYYLGLFLGGAYQEIMGNLHNLFGDTNTVHIRLTPGTYRIEHVVRGDTMREVLGYVQYDPEDLLENMRRQTEQALQDKHITLAEAQKLLQNYEDSLNRYTYLTD
;
A
#
# COMPACT_ATOMS: atom_id res chain seq x y z
N THR A 1 7.12 -13.12 -31.64
CA THR A 1 6.83 -11.66 -31.54
C THR A 1 8.07 -10.81 -31.31
N ALA A 2 8.84 -11.03 -30.23
CA ALA A 2 9.99 -10.18 -29.89
C ALA A 2 11.01 -10.02 -31.04
N ILE A 3 11.42 -11.13 -31.69
CA ILE A 3 12.33 -11.07 -32.84
C ILE A 3 11.71 -10.31 -34.03
N LEU A 4 10.43 -10.55 -34.33
CA LEU A 4 9.71 -9.87 -35.42
C LEU A 4 9.58 -8.36 -35.21
N SER A 5 9.47 -7.88 -33.97
CA SER A 5 9.39 -6.44 -33.68
C SER A 5 10.59 -5.65 -34.23
N ARG A 6 11.74 -6.31 -34.43
CA ARG A 6 12.92 -5.69 -35.06
C ARG A 6 12.69 -5.32 -36.53
N ARG A 7 11.77 -6.00 -37.23
CA ARG A 7 11.34 -5.62 -38.60
C ARG A 7 10.55 -4.32 -38.62
N LEU A 8 9.97 -3.92 -37.49
CA LEU A 8 9.32 -2.62 -37.32
C LEU A 8 10.32 -1.51 -36.93
N GLY A 9 11.62 -1.82 -36.83
CA GLY A 9 12.66 -0.87 -36.45
C GLY A 9 12.87 -0.74 -34.93
N HIS A 10 12.20 -1.53 -34.10
CA HIS A 10 12.42 -1.53 -32.66
C HIS A 10 13.77 -2.19 -32.30
N ASN A 11 14.47 -1.62 -31.31
CA ASN A 11 15.68 -2.24 -30.74
C ASN A 11 15.34 -3.19 -29.59
N THR A 12 14.59 -4.24 -29.89
CA THR A 12 14.15 -5.22 -28.88
C THR A 12 15.30 -6.14 -28.50
N VAL A 13 15.60 -6.20 -27.20
CA VAL A 13 16.57 -7.13 -26.59
C VAL A 13 15.78 -8.15 -25.77
N ILE A 14 16.02 -9.43 -26.02
CA ILE A 14 15.39 -10.54 -25.27
C ILE A 14 16.33 -10.93 -24.13
N VAL A 15 15.94 -10.68 -22.90
CA VAL A 15 16.74 -11.04 -21.72
C VAL A 15 16.48 -12.50 -21.38
N ILE A 16 17.55 -13.31 -21.41
CA ILE A 16 17.53 -14.73 -21.06
C ILE A 16 17.58 -14.85 -19.54
N GLU A 17 16.57 -15.50 -18.98
CA GLU A 17 16.42 -15.76 -17.54
C GLU A 17 16.52 -17.25 -17.20
N GLN A 18 16.37 -18.13 -18.19
CA GLN A 18 16.56 -19.58 -18.10
C GLN A 18 17.45 -20.09 -19.25
N VAL A 19 18.27 -21.11 -18.99
CA VAL A 19 19.29 -21.58 -19.96
C VAL A 19 18.65 -22.06 -21.27
N GLU A 20 17.50 -22.73 -21.17
CA GLU A 20 16.78 -23.33 -22.28
C GLU A 20 16.26 -22.28 -23.29
N GLU A 21 16.03 -21.04 -22.84
CA GLU A 21 15.54 -19.95 -23.69
C GLU A 21 16.54 -19.60 -24.79
N ALA A 22 17.85 -19.78 -24.56
CA ALA A 22 18.88 -19.53 -25.55
C ALA A 22 18.68 -20.39 -26.81
N GLU A 23 18.37 -21.68 -26.64
CA GLU A 23 18.12 -22.60 -27.75
C GLU A 23 16.85 -22.24 -28.52
N VAL A 24 15.78 -21.88 -27.79
CA VAL A 24 14.51 -21.44 -28.38
C VAL A 24 14.72 -20.18 -29.22
N ILE A 25 15.44 -19.18 -28.69
CA ILE A 25 15.74 -17.95 -29.41
C ILE A 25 16.52 -18.23 -30.70
N LEU A 26 17.53 -19.11 -30.65
CA LEU A 26 18.31 -19.49 -31.83
C LEU A 26 17.46 -20.24 -32.87
N ALA A 27 16.60 -21.16 -32.44
CA ALA A 27 15.70 -21.89 -33.33
C ALA A 27 14.76 -20.93 -34.08
N VAL A 28 14.09 -20.03 -33.35
CA VAL A 28 13.17 -19.04 -33.93
C VAL A 28 13.93 -18.01 -34.79
N SER A 29 15.14 -17.61 -34.38
CA SER A 29 16.01 -16.74 -35.19
C SER A 29 16.31 -17.36 -36.56
N ARG A 30 16.64 -18.65 -36.60
CA ARG A 30 16.92 -19.38 -37.85
C ARG A 30 15.68 -19.51 -38.71
N GLU A 31 14.54 -19.86 -38.12
CA GLU A 31 13.26 -19.97 -38.82
C GLU A 31 12.87 -18.64 -39.49
N LEU A 32 13.02 -17.52 -38.76
CA LEU A 32 12.65 -16.20 -39.26
C LEU A 32 13.73 -15.54 -40.13
N GLY A 33 14.95 -16.08 -40.15
CA GLY A 33 16.10 -15.45 -40.81
C GLY A 33 16.43 -14.05 -40.27
N ILE A 34 16.22 -13.81 -38.97
CA ILE A 34 16.44 -12.51 -38.31
C ILE A 34 17.40 -12.71 -37.14
N ARG A 35 18.55 -12.03 -37.17
CA ARG A 35 19.47 -12.04 -36.02
C ARG A 35 18.81 -11.38 -34.79
N PRO A 36 18.80 -12.05 -33.62
CA PRO A 36 18.24 -11.48 -32.40
C PRO A 36 19.24 -10.50 -31.78
N ALA A 37 18.76 -9.68 -30.85
CA ALA A 37 19.60 -9.08 -29.82
C ALA A 37 19.18 -9.72 -28.50
N VAL A 38 20.15 -10.26 -27.76
CA VAL A 38 19.89 -10.95 -26.50
C VAL A 38 20.66 -10.32 -25.36
N GLY A 39 20.10 -10.44 -24.17
CA GLY A 39 20.77 -10.16 -22.91
C GLY A 39 20.74 -11.38 -22.00
N VAL A 40 21.47 -11.32 -20.90
CA VAL A 40 21.37 -12.30 -19.82
C VAL A 40 21.04 -11.58 -18.51
N ARG A 41 20.16 -12.17 -17.71
CA ARG A 41 19.89 -11.71 -16.35
C ARG A 41 20.80 -12.45 -15.38
N ALA A 42 21.67 -11.74 -14.67
CA ALA A 42 22.53 -12.34 -13.66
C ALA A 42 21.83 -12.49 -12.31
N LYS A 43 21.98 -13.66 -11.68
CA LYS A 43 21.77 -13.84 -10.25
C LYS A 43 23.01 -13.37 -9.52
N LEU A 44 22.88 -12.27 -8.79
CA LEU A 44 23.95 -11.72 -7.96
C LEU A 44 23.96 -12.39 -6.60
N SER A 45 25.15 -12.58 -6.06
CA SER A 45 25.42 -13.06 -4.69
C SER A 45 24.98 -12.03 -3.66
N THR A 46 25.06 -10.74 -4.03
CA THR A 46 24.57 -9.61 -3.25
C THR A 46 23.05 -9.72 -3.05
N LYS A 47 22.61 -9.83 -1.79
CA LYS A 47 21.17 -9.87 -1.45
C LYS A 47 20.62 -8.45 -1.27
N GLY A 48 19.39 -8.22 -1.73
CA GLY A 48 18.62 -7.06 -1.31
C GLY A 48 18.36 -7.10 0.20
N VAL A 49 18.38 -5.94 0.86
CA VAL A 49 17.97 -5.79 2.27
C VAL A 49 16.48 -5.46 2.31
N GLY A 50 15.74 -6.03 3.26
CA GLY A 50 14.32 -5.72 3.49
C GLY A 50 13.33 -6.68 2.84
N ARG A 51 12.06 -6.24 2.70
CA ARG A 51 10.91 -7.05 2.28
C ARG A 51 11.05 -7.70 0.89
N TRP A 52 11.89 -7.12 0.01
CA TRP A 52 12.16 -7.59 -1.35
C TRP A 52 13.43 -8.46 -1.49
N GLY A 53 14.09 -8.82 -0.38
CA GLY A 53 15.37 -9.54 -0.38
C GLY A 53 15.35 -10.93 -1.05
N THR A 54 14.18 -11.53 -1.25
CA THR A 54 14.00 -12.79 -2.00
C THR A 54 14.10 -12.62 -3.52
N SER A 55 14.09 -11.38 -4.02
CA SER A 55 14.22 -11.08 -5.46
C SER A 55 15.66 -11.16 -5.97
N ALA A 56 16.64 -11.39 -5.08
CA ALA A 56 18.07 -11.49 -5.37
C ALA A 56 18.71 -12.71 -4.66
N GLY A 57 19.95 -13.07 -5.02
CA GLY A 57 20.65 -14.24 -4.47
C GLY A 57 20.30 -15.57 -5.13
N ASP A 58 20.92 -16.66 -4.66
CA ASP A 58 20.81 -18.01 -5.24
C ASP A 58 19.38 -18.57 -5.30
N ARG A 59 18.46 -18.04 -4.46
CA ARG A 59 17.05 -18.44 -4.41
C ARG A 59 16.12 -17.50 -5.20
N ALA A 60 16.65 -16.54 -5.94
CA ALA A 60 15.84 -15.67 -6.78
C ALA A 60 15.08 -16.48 -7.83
N LYS A 61 13.81 -16.12 -8.06
CA LYS A 61 12.90 -16.80 -8.99
C LYS A 61 13.44 -16.81 -10.43
N PHE A 62 14.16 -15.76 -10.82
CA PHE A 62 14.62 -15.53 -12.19
C PHE A 62 16.10 -15.19 -12.24
N GLY A 63 16.70 -15.42 -13.41
CA GLY A 63 18.10 -15.13 -13.71
C GLY A 63 18.99 -16.37 -13.66
N LEU A 64 20.20 -16.17 -14.18
CA LEU A 64 21.20 -17.20 -14.39
C LEU A 64 22.32 -17.06 -13.36
N THR A 65 22.67 -18.17 -12.74
CA THR A 65 23.92 -18.32 -12.00
C THR A 65 25.12 -18.20 -12.95
N VAL A 66 26.33 -18.01 -12.41
CA VAL A 66 27.55 -17.92 -13.23
C VAL A 66 27.74 -19.14 -14.14
N PRO A 67 27.59 -20.41 -13.67
CA PRO A 67 27.68 -21.58 -14.55
C PRO A 67 26.63 -21.58 -15.66
N GLU A 68 25.39 -21.18 -15.36
CA GLU A 68 24.31 -21.10 -16.35
C GLU A 68 24.59 -20.01 -17.40
N MET A 69 25.13 -18.85 -17.01
CA MET A 69 25.56 -17.81 -17.94
C MET A 69 26.67 -18.30 -18.88
N LEU A 70 27.63 -19.07 -18.37
CA LEU A 70 28.66 -19.69 -19.20
C LEU A 70 28.06 -20.69 -20.20
N GLY A 71 27.08 -21.51 -19.76
CA GLY A 71 26.34 -22.39 -20.66
C GLY A 71 25.60 -21.63 -21.77
N VAL A 72 24.99 -20.48 -21.46
CA VAL A 72 24.37 -19.61 -22.48
C VAL A 72 25.40 -19.06 -23.46
N VAL A 73 26.58 -18.64 -22.98
CA VAL A 73 27.68 -18.20 -23.85
C VAL A 73 28.12 -19.32 -24.80
N GLU A 74 28.30 -20.54 -24.29
CA GLU A 74 28.66 -21.71 -25.09
C GLU A 74 27.60 -22.03 -26.17
N THR A 75 26.32 -22.01 -25.79
CA THR A 75 25.19 -22.22 -26.71
C THR A 75 25.14 -21.16 -27.82
N LEU A 76 25.30 -19.88 -27.46
CA LEU A 76 25.33 -18.80 -28.43
C LEU A 76 26.56 -18.87 -29.34
N GLN A 77 27.71 -19.29 -28.81
CA GLN A 77 28.93 -19.47 -29.59
C GLN A 77 28.80 -20.62 -30.58
N ALA A 78 28.27 -21.78 -30.15
CA ALA A 78 27.99 -22.92 -31.02
C ALA A 78 26.96 -22.58 -32.12
N GLY A 79 26.04 -21.66 -31.84
CA GLY A 79 25.07 -21.11 -32.80
C GLY A 79 25.57 -19.95 -33.66
N GLU A 80 26.86 -19.60 -33.62
CA GLU A 80 27.46 -18.45 -34.33
C GLU A 80 26.72 -17.12 -34.07
N ALA A 81 26.23 -16.95 -32.84
CA ALA A 81 25.38 -15.84 -32.40
C ALA A 81 25.90 -15.14 -31.13
N LEU A 82 27.14 -15.38 -30.71
CA LEU A 82 27.72 -14.73 -29.53
C LEU A 82 27.81 -13.19 -29.68
N ASP A 83 27.94 -12.70 -30.91
CA ASP A 83 27.85 -11.27 -31.24
C ASP A 83 26.44 -10.68 -31.03
N CYS A 84 25.41 -11.51 -30.89
CA CYS A 84 24.05 -11.10 -30.56
C CYS A 84 23.87 -10.85 -29.06
N LEU A 85 24.79 -11.30 -28.19
CA LEU A 85 24.78 -11.01 -26.76
C LEU A 85 25.24 -9.56 -26.53
N ARG A 86 24.30 -8.70 -26.14
CA ARG A 86 24.47 -7.23 -26.09
C ARG A 86 24.23 -6.62 -24.72
N LEU A 87 23.54 -7.31 -23.82
CA LEU A 87 23.05 -6.74 -22.57
C LEU A 87 23.33 -7.65 -21.38
N LEU A 88 23.86 -7.08 -20.30
CA LEU A 88 23.80 -7.69 -18.97
C LEU A 88 22.71 -6.97 -18.17
N HIS A 89 21.76 -7.72 -17.63
CA HIS A 89 20.72 -7.23 -16.73
C HIS A 89 20.92 -7.81 -15.34
N PHE A 90 20.61 -7.04 -14.30
CA PHE A 90 20.39 -7.57 -12.97
C PHE A 90 19.30 -6.78 -12.26
N HIS A 91 18.64 -7.40 -11.29
CA HIS A 91 17.63 -6.74 -10.48
C HIS A 91 17.72 -7.23 -9.03
N ILE A 92 17.99 -6.32 -8.10
CA ILE A 92 18.17 -6.62 -6.67
C ILE A 92 16.89 -6.47 -5.83
N GLY A 93 15.77 -6.12 -6.46
CA GLY A 93 14.47 -5.88 -5.82
C GLY A 93 13.99 -4.44 -5.94
N SER A 94 12.74 -4.20 -5.54
CA SER A 94 12.13 -2.86 -5.45
C SER A 94 12.48 -2.21 -4.11
N GLN A 95 12.44 -0.87 -4.05
CA GLN A 95 12.57 -0.10 -2.80
C GLN A 95 13.84 -0.44 -2.00
N ILE A 96 15.02 -0.36 -2.64
CA ILE A 96 16.30 -0.60 -1.95
C ILE A 96 16.65 0.63 -1.11
N SER A 97 16.50 0.52 0.21
CA SER A 97 16.68 1.65 1.13
C SER A 97 18.15 2.04 1.38
N SER A 98 19.09 1.12 1.18
CA SER A 98 20.53 1.35 1.42
C SER A 98 21.36 1.44 0.14
N ILE A 99 22.11 2.54 0.00
CA ILE A 99 23.05 2.74 -1.10
C ILE A 99 24.21 1.74 -1.11
N SER A 100 24.60 1.20 0.05
CA SER A 100 25.70 0.23 0.14
C SER A 100 25.38 -1.05 -0.63
N VAL A 101 24.13 -1.51 -0.57
CA VAL A 101 23.64 -2.71 -1.27
C VAL A 101 23.70 -2.53 -2.78
N ILE A 102 23.32 -1.34 -3.26
CA ILE A 102 23.40 -0.99 -4.69
C ILE A 102 24.87 -1.01 -5.15
N LYS A 103 25.80 -0.46 -4.35
CA LYS A 103 27.24 -0.47 -4.67
C LYS A 103 27.83 -1.88 -4.76
N GLU A 104 27.44 -2.76 -3.85
CA GLU A 104 27.88 -4.16 -3.86
C GLU A 104 27.40 -4.88 -5.11
N ALA A 105 26.12 -4.73 -5.46
CA ALA A 105 25.52 -5.31 -6.66
C ALA A 105 26.19 -4.81 -7.95
N LEU A 106 26.43 -3.50 -8.05
CA LEU A 106 27.11 -2.88 -9.19
C LEU A 106 28.54 -3.40 -9.35
N ARG A 107 29.26 -3.62 -8.25
CA ARG A 107 30.62 -4.16 -8.30
C ARG A 107 30.61 -5.57 -8.88
N GLU A 108 29.75 -6.44 -8.37
CA GLU A 108 29.60 -7.81 -8.86
C GLU A 108 29.18 -7.86 -10.33
N ALA A 109 28.11 -7.14 -10.69
CA ALA A 109 27.61 -7.05 -12.06
C ALA A 109 28.64 -6.45 -13.03
N GLY A 110 29.41 -5.44 -12.60
CA GLY A 110 30.48 -4.85 -13.39
C GLY A 110 31.57 -5.86 -13.76
N HIS A 111 31.96 -6.73 -12.81
CA HIS A 111 32.90 -7.81 -13.09
C HIS A 111 32.31 -8.83 -14.07
N ILE A 112 31.06 -9.25 -13.88
CA ILE A 112 30.38 -10.17 -14.81
C ILE A 112 30.33 -9.58 -16.23
N TYR A 113 29.99 -8.30 -16.37
CA TYR A 113 29.96 -7.61 -17.66
C TYR A 113 31.32 -7.65 -18.37
N ALA A 114 32.40 -7.38 -17.62
CA ALA A 114 33.75 -7.40 -18.17
C ALA A 114 34.19 -8.81 -18.59
N GLU A 115 33.85 -9.85 -17.82
CA GLU A 115 34.16 -11.24 -18.18
C GLU A 115 33.37 -11.71 -19.41
N LEU A 116 32.08 -11.38 -19.52
CA LEU A 116 31.29 -11.68 -20.73
C LEU A 116 31.92 -11.02 -21.98
N LYS A 117 32.41 -9.78 -21.83
CA LYS A 117 33.13 -9.09 -22.91
C LYS A 117 34.44 -9.80 -23.26
N ALA A 118 35.19 -10.27 -22.27
CA ALA A 118 36.44 -11.01 -22.47
C ALA A 118 36.22 -12.36 -23.15
N LEU A 119 35.07 -13.01 -22.93
CA LEU A 119 34.65 -14.23 -23.61
C LEU A 119 34.24 -14.03 -25.08
N GLY A 120 34.23 -12.77 -25.57
CA GLY A 120 33.97 -12.45 -26.97
C GLY A 120 32.54 -11.97 -27.26
N ALA A 121 31.68 -11.84 -26.24
CA ALA A 121 30.37 -11.24 -26.41
C ALA A 121 30.49 -9.78 -26.90
N ALA A 122 29.57 -9.36 -27.76
CA ALA A 122 29.61 -8.00 -28.28
C ALA A 122 29.36 -6.97 -27.17
N MET A 123 28.45 -7.28 -26.25
CA MET A 123 27.99 -6.40 -25.16
C MET A 123 27.61 -4.99 -25.67
N GLY A 124 27.40 -4.04 -24.76
CA GLY A 124 27.06 -2.66 -25.10
C GLY A 124 26.03 -2.03 -24.18
N TYR A 125 25.24 -2.84 -23.48
CA TYR A 125 24.28 -2.39 -22.48
C TYR A 125 24.56 -3.04 -21.13
N LEU A 126 24.50 -2.23 -20.08
CA LEU A 126 24.43 -2.69 -18.70
C LEU A 126 23.17 -2.13 -18.08
N ASP A 127 22.20 -3.00 -17.85
CA ASP A 127 20.95 -2.68 -17.22
C ASP A 127 21.01 -3.00 -15.73
N VAL A 128 20.89 -1.94 -14.92
CA VAL A 128 20.96 -2.05 -13.45
C VAL A 128 19.60 -2.35 -12.82
N GLY A 129 18.57 -2.55 -13.66
CA GLY A 129 17.21 -2.84 -13.25
C GLY A 129 16.58 -1.70 -12.45
N GLY A 130 15.52 -2.05 -11.72
CA GLY A 130 14.89 -1.16 -10.74
C GLY A 130 15.62 -1.10 -9.39
N GLY A 131 14.92 -0.62 -8.38
CA GLY A 131 15.41 -0.59 -6.99
C GLY A 131 15.72 0.80 -6.45
N LEU A 132 15.82 1.82 -7.32
CA LEU A 132 15.84 3.22 -6.90
C LEU A 132 14.59 3.52 -6.05
N ALA A 133 14.82 3.71 -4.75
CA ALA A 133 13.76 3.87 -3.77
C ALA A 133 13.12 5.27 -3.80
N VAL A 134 11.92 5.36 -3.21
CA VAL A 134 11.22 6.60 -2.90
C VAL A 134 11.23 6.79 -1.39
N ASP A 135 11.38 8.04 -0.93
CA ASP A 135 11.33 8.37 0.48
C ASP A 135 9.87 8.64 0.87
N TYR A 136 9.17 7.64 1.40
CA TYR A 136 7.76 7.75 1.77
C TYR A 136 7.57 8.41 3.12
N ASP A 137 8.47 8.18 4.09
CA ASP A 137 8.35 8.70 5.45
C ASP A 137 9.10 10.02 5.70
N GLY A 138 9.99 10.43 4.78
CA GLY A 138 10.77 11.66 4.89
C GLY A 138 11.97 11.59 5.83
N SER A 139 12.24 10.43 6.43
CA SER A 139 13.32 10.22 7.41
C SER A 139 14.71 10.25 6.78
N LYS A 140 14.82 9.96 5.47
CA LYS A 140 16.09 9.81 4.73
C LYS A 140 17.03 8.78 5.36
N THR A 141 16.47 7.72 5.91
CA THR A 141 17.22 6.64 6.55
C THR A 141 17.19 5.36 5.71
N ASN A 142 17.85 4.29 6.16
CA ASN A 142 17.74 2.97 5.53
C ASN A 142 16.48 2.19 5.96
N PHE A 143 15.52 2.86 6.60
CA PHE A 143 14.21 2.28 6.93
C PHE A 143 13.46 1.82 5.67
N TYR A 144 12.59 0.82 5.80
CA TYR A 144 11.97 0.16 4.65
C TYR A 144 11.09 1.11 3.81
N ALA A 145 10.45 2.10 4.46
CA ALA A 145 9.65 3.12 3.81
C ALA A 145 10.48 4.34 3.34
N SER A 146 11.81 4.30 3.49
CA SER A 146 12.71 5.42 3.16
C SER A 146 13.92 4.99 2.32
N LYS A 147 14.87 5.90 2.18
CA LYS A 147 16.20 5.65 1.63
C LYS A 147 17.27 6.59 2.17
N ASN A 148 18.49 6.07 2.35
CA ASN A 148 19.63 6.84 2.85
C ASN A 148 20.45 7.55 1.75
N TYR A 149 19.85 7.78 0.58
CA TYR A 149 20.54 8.36 -0.57
C TYR A 149 19.63 9.20 -1.45
N SER A 150 20.23 10.19 -2.13
CA SER A 150 19.54 10.98 -3.15
C SER A 150 19.60 10.30 -4.52
N MET A 151 18.75 10.74 -5.46
CA MET A 151 18.82 10.32 -6.85
C MET A 151 20.21 10.63 -7.45
N GLN A 152 20.80 11.78 -7.11
CA GLN A 152 22.15 12.15 -7.57
C GLN A 152 23.22 11.20 -7.02
N ASN A 153 23.14 10.79 -5.74
CA ASN A 153 24.10 9.82 -5.18
C ASN A 153 23.99 8.48 -5.90
N TYR A 154 22.77 7.97 -6.10
CA TYR A 154 22.52 6.76 -6.87
C TYR A 154 23.13 6.84 -8.27
N THR A 155 22.85 7.92 -9.02
CA THR A 155 23.39 8.11 -10.38
C THR A 155 24.91 8.17 -10.37
N ASN A 156 25.52 8.91 -9.44
CA ASN A 156 26.97 9.00 -9.33
C ASN A 156 27.60 7.64 -9.05
N ASP A 157 27.03 6.87 -8.12
CA ASP A 157 27.55 5.57 -7.72
C ASP A 157 27.43 4.53 -8.85
N VAL A 158 26.31 4.52 -9.59
CA VAL A 158 26.12 3.69 -10.79
C VAL A 158 27.17 4.04 -11.85
N VAL A 159 27.29 5.32 -12.22
CA VAL A 159 28.21 5.76 -13.28
C VAL A 159 29.67 5.51 -12.89
N ALA A 160 30.05 5.81 -11.64
CA ALA A 160 31.40 5.60 -11.15
C ALA A 160 31.78 4.12 -11.14
N ALA A 161 30.93 3.24 -10.58
CA ALA A 161 31.20 1.81 -10.52
C ALA A 161 31.43 1.20 -11.90
N VAL A 162 30.59 1.56 -12.88
CA VAL A 162 30.71 1.08 -14.27
C VAL A 162 31.95 1.65 -14.95
N LYS A 163 32.26 2.93 -14.76
CA LYS A 163 33.46 3.55 -15.33
C LYS A 163 34.74 2.93 -14.79
N ASP A 164 34.81 2.72 -13.48
CA ASP A 164 36.00 2.21 -12.81
C ASP A 164 36.33 0.79 -13.30
N ILE A 165 35.33 -0.10 -13.36
CA ILE A 165 35.56 -1.46 -13.85
C ILE A 165 35.96 -1.49 -15.32
N CYS A 166 35.32 -0.68 -16.17
CA CYS A 166 35.66 -0.60 -17.59
C CYS A 166 37.08 -0.06 -17.81
N THR A 167 37.49 0.94 -17.02
CA THR A 167 38.83 1.53 -17.08
C THR A 167 39.89 0.50 -16.69
N VAL A 168 39.69 -0.20 -15.56
CA VAL A 168 40.63 -1.22 -15.07
C VAL A 168 40.77 -2.39 -16.06
N ARG A 169 39.66 -2.79 -16.68
CA ARG A 169 39.64 -3.92 -17.63
C ARG A 169 39.98 -3.52 -19.07
N GLY A 170 40.15 -2.23 -19.35
CA GLY A 170 40.48 -1.72 -20.69
C GLY A 170 39.37 -1.95 -21.72
N ILE A 171 38.10 -1.96 -21.30
CA ILE A 171 36.94 -2.19 -22.18
C ILE A 171 36.11 -0.91 -22.37
N PRO A 172 35.36 -0.76 -23.48
CA PRO A 172 34.46 0.36 -23.67
C PRO A 172 33.37 0.42 -22.59
N VAL A 173 33.05 1.63 -22.14
CA VAL A 173 31.94 1.87 -21.20
C VAL A 173 30.60 1.57 -21.90
N PRO A 174 29.70 0.75 -21.31
CA PRO A 174 28.40 0.46 -21.89
C PRO A 174 27.43 1.66 -21.81
N THR A 175 26.35 1.56 -22.58
CA THR A 175 25.12 2.31 -22.29
C THR A 175 24.51 1.76 -21.01
N ILE A 176 24.29 2.63 -20.02
CA ILE A 176 23.65 2.28 -18.76
C ILE A 176 22.15 2.44 -18.91
N VAL A 177 21.39 1.41 -18.52
CA VAL A 177 19.93 1.40 -18.48
C VAL A 177 19.48 1.23 -17.02
N SER A 178 18.41 1.91 -16.63
CA SER A 178 17.78 1.73 -15.31
C SER A 178 16.27 1.66 -15.48
N GLU A 179 15.65 0.71 -14.78
CA GLU A 179 14.21 0.43 -14.80
C GLU A 179 13.55 0.99 -13.53
N SER A 180 13.85 2.25 -13.22
CA SER A 180 13.42 2.93 -11.98
C SER A 180 11.92 3.32 -11.97
N GLY A 181 11.03 2.36 -12.23
CA GLY A 181 9.58 2.59 -12.38
C GLY A 181 8.94 3.27 -11.17
N ARG A 182 9.15 2.74 -9.96
CA ARG A 182 8.62 3.33 -8.72
C ARG A 182 9.06 4.79 -8.53
N ALA A 183 10.33 5.09 -8.80
CA ALA A 183 10.87 6.43 -8.64
C ALA A 183 10.24 7.46 -9.59
N ILE A 184 9.84 7.03 -10.79
CA ILE A 184 9.16 7.87 -11.78
C ILE A 184 7.68 8.03 -11.42
N ALA A 185 7.02 6.92 -11.08
CA ALA A 185 5.57 6.86 -10.98
C ALA A 185 5.02 7.32 -9.62
N ALA A 186 5.72 7.12 -8.51
CA ALA A 186 5.13 7.29 -7.17
C ALA A 186 4.51 8.69 -6.93
N HIS A 187 5.18 9.76 -7.35
CA HIS A 187 4.77 11.13 -7.06
C HIS A 187 3.65 11.66 -7.98
N GLN A 188 3.25 10.91 -9.00
CA GLN A 188 2.40 11.44 -10.07
C GLN A 188 0.91 11.49 -9.73
N SER A 189 0.47 10.78 -8.69
CA SER A 189 -0.94 10.72 -8.28
C SER A 189 -1.13 11.04 -6.80
N VAL A 190 -2.30 11.58 -6.51
CA VAL A 190 -2.81 11.84 -5.16
C VAL A 190 -4.23 11.29 -5.13
N LEU A 191 -4.49 10.38 -4.20
CA LEU A 191 -5.83 9.85 -3.97
C LEU A 191 -6.55 10.77 -2.99
N VAL A 192 -7.71 11.30 -3.40
CA VAL A 192 -8.50 12.24 -2.61
C VAL A 192 -9.82 11.58 -2.22
N PHE A 193 -10.13 11.60 -0.93
CA PHE A 193 -11.36 11.02 -0.37
C PHE A 193 -11.90 11.87 0.78
N ASN A 194 -13.20 11.82 1.01
CA ASN A 194 -13.84 12.49 2.14
C ASN A 194 -13.98 11.56 3.35
N VAL A 195 -14.09 12.18 4.54
CA VAL A 195 -14.48 11.51 5.78
C VAL A 195 -15.99 11.63 5.95
N LEU A 196 -16.66 10.49 6.09
CA LEU A 196 -18.12 10.39 6.21
C LEU A 196 -18.61 10.53 7.66
N GLY A 197 -17.76 10.20 8.62
CA GLY A 197 -18.10 10.28 10.03
C GLY A 197 -16.96 9.87 10.93
N VAL A 198 -17.18 10.04 12.23
CA VAL A 198 -16.21 9.65 13.27
C VAL A 198 -16.88 8.77 14.30
N GLY A 199 -16.31 7.60 14.54
CA GLY A 199 -16.55 6.78 15.71
C GLY A 199 -15.64 7.26 16.84
N GLU A 200 -16.10 8.26 17.59
CA GLU A 200 -15.45 8.65 18.85
C GLU A 200 -16.09 7.92 20.02
N ARG A 201 -15.28 7.43 20.95
CA ARG A 201 -15.78 6.90 22.22
C ARG A 201 -16.28 8.07 23.06
N GLN A 202 -17.57 8.10 23.35
CA GLN A 202 -18.09 9.04 24.35
C GLN A 202 -17.68 8.56 25.73
N VAL A 203 -16.84 9.34 26.39
CA VAL A 203 -16.42 9.11 27.76
C VAL A 203 -17.11 10.16 28.63
N PRO A 204 -18.32 9.87 29.15
CA PRO A 204 -19.00 10.79 30.05
C PRO A 204 -18.21 10.91 31.36
N THR A 205 -18.35 12.03 32.06
CA THR A 205 -17.82 12.13 33.42
C THR A 205 -18.42 11.03 34.30
N PRO A 206 -17.59 10.15 34.88
CA PRO A 206 -18.04 9.11 35.79
C PRO A 206 -18.95 9.63 36.89
N GLN A 207 -20.07 8.93 37.12
CA GLN A 207 -20.96 9.19 38.24
C GLN A 207 -20.73 8.18 39.34
N ARG A 208 -20.79 8.64 40.59
CA ARG A 208 -20.64 7.76 41.76
C ARG A 208 -21.74 6.70 41.76
N PRO A 209 -21.38 5.40 41.81
CA PRO A 209 -22.36 4.33 41.90
C PRO A 209 -23.19 4.38 43.18
N ALA A 210 -24.41 3.84 43.13
CA ALA A 210 -25.23 3.62 44.32
C ALA A 210 -24.56 2.61 45.27
N GLU A 211 -24.92 2.66 46.56
CA GLU A 211 -24.33 1.77 47.57
C GLU A 211 -24.64 0.30 47.33
N ASP A 212 -25.77 -0.03 46.70
CA ASP A 212 -26.19 -1.38 46.35
C ASP A 212 -25.69 -1.84 44.96
N ALA A 213 -24.91 -1.01 44.27
CA ALA A 213 -24.32 -1.38 42.99
C ALA A 213 -23.34 -2.56 43.13
N PRO A 214 -23.16 -3.37 42.07
CA PRO A 214 -22.21 -4.48 42.08
C PRO A 214 -20.82 -4.04 42.54
N LEU A 215 -20.17 -4.88 43.34
CA LEU A 215 -18.87 -4.57 43.95
C LEU A 215 -17.82 -4.17 42.89
N VAL A 216 -17.75 -4.88 41.78
CA VAL A 216 -16.82 -4.59 40.66
C VAL A 216 -16.96 -3.15 40.14
N LEU A 217 -18.17 -2.62 40.10
CA LEU A 217 -18.45 -1.28 39.57
C LEU A 217 -18.13 -0.19 40.62
N ARG A 218 -18.36 -0.46 41.91
CA ARG A 218 -17.91 0.42 43.00
C ARG A 218 -16.39 0.48 43.08
N ASN A 219 -15.73 -0.67 43.04
CA ASN A 219 -14.27 -0.77 43.06
C ASN A 219 -13.65 -0.03 41.86
N LEU A 220 -14.16 -0.24 40.64
CA LEU A 220 -13.65 0.48 39.47
C LEU A 220 -13.84 2.00 39.56
N TYR A 221 -14.94 2.48 40.15
CA TYR A 221 -15.13 3.91 40.39
C TYR A 221 -14.11 4.45 41.41
N GLU A 222 -13.85 3.73 42.51
CA GLU A 222 -12.83 4.11 43.50
C GLU A 222 -11.42 4.13 42.90
N THR A 223 -11.11 3.15 42.04
CA THR A 223 -9.89 3.10 41.22
C THR A 223 -9.79 4.34 40.31
N TRP A 224 -10.86 4.74 39.63
CA TRP A 224 -10.87 5.95 38.82
C TRP A 224 -10.68 7.23 39.65
N GLU A 225 -11.34 7.33 40.81
CA GLU A 225 -11.30 8.50 41.69
C GLU A 225 -9.91 8.72 42.28
N SER A 226 -9.23 7.64 42.67
CA SER A 226 -7.89 7.63 43.27
C SER A 226 -6.73 7.79 42.28
N LEU A 227 -7.00 7.84 40.98
CA LEU A 227 -5.98 7.98 39.94
C LEU A 227 -5.16 9.28 40.11
N SER A 228 -3.83 9.11 40.17
CA SER A 228 -2.85 10.18 40.32
C SER A 228 -1.59 9.91 39.48
N PRO A 229 -0.71 10.92 39.30
CA PRO A 229 0.56 10.74 38.61
C PRO A 229 1.52 9.73 39.27
N ASP A 230 1.30 9.34 40.53
CA ASP A 230 2.19 8.47 41.30
C ASP A 230 1.76 6.99 41.28
N ASN A 231 0.48 6.70 41.03
CA ASN A 231 -0.09 5.33 41.07
C ASN A 231 -0.68 4.87 39.71
N TYR A 232 -0.51 5.66 38.65
CA TYR A 232 -1.17 5.43 37.35
C TYR A 232 -0.96 4.02 36.74
N GLN A 233 0.20 3.39 36.93
CA GLN A 233 0.45 2.03 36.41
C GLN A 233 -0.39 0.97 37.13
N GLU A 234 -0.41 1.01 38.47
CA GLU A 234 -1.24 0.13 39.30
C GLU A 234 -2.72 0.32 38.98
N ILE A 235 -3.16 1.56 38.86
CA ILE A 235 -4.55 1.89 38.50
C ILE A 235 -4.93 1.38 37.11
N TYR A 236 -4.00 1.37 36.15
CA TYR A 236 -4.26 0.80 34.83
C TYR A 236 -4.49 -0.71 34.90
N HIS A 237 -3.63 -1.43 35.64
CA HIS A 237 -3.78 -2.88 35.84
C HIS A 237 -5.07 -3.22 36.58
N ASP A 238 -5.38 -2.49 37.65
CA ASP A 238 -6.62 -2.65 38.42
C ASP A 238 -7.85 -2.40 37.55
N ALA A 239 -7.85 -1.31 36.77
CA ALA A 239 -8.95 -0.99 35.87
C ALA A 239 -9.16 -2.08 34.81
N HIS A 240 -8.08 -2.62 34.24
CA HIS A 240 -8.15 -3.73 33.30
C HIS A 240 -8.71 -5.01 33.96
N GLN A 241 -8.23 -5.33 35.16
CA GLN A 241 -8.71 -6.49 35.92
C GLN A 241 -10.21 -6.39 36.23
N PHE A 242 -10.69 -5.23 36.71
CA PHE A 242 -12.11 -5.05 37.00
C PHE A 242 -12.99 -5.09 35.75
N LYS A 243 -12.49 -4.63 34.60
CA LYS A 243 -13.18 -4.79 33.32
C LYS A 243 -13.33 -6.27 32.95
N ASP A 244 -12.26 -7.07 33.07
CA ASP A 244 -12.29 -8.50 32.76
C ASP A 244 -13.20 -9.28 33.72
N GLU A 245 -13.17 -8.92 35.01
CA GLU A 245 -14.09 -9.46 36.01
C GLU A 245 -15.55 -9.13 35.65
N ALA A 246 -15.84 -7.90 35.26
CA ALA A 246 -17.19 -7.51 34.85
C ALA A 246 -17.65 -8.23 33.58
N ILE A 247 -16.78 -8.45 32.60
CA ILE A 247 -17.09 -9.25 31.41
C ILE A 247 -17.44 -10.68 31.83
N SER A 248 -16.67 -11.27 32.74
CA SER A 248 -16.92 -12.61 33.27
C SER A 248 -18.26 -12.69 34.01
N LEU A 249 -18.55 -11.74 34.89
CA LEU A 249 -19.82 -11.66 35.62
C LEU A 249 -21.01 -11.46 34.68
N PHE A 250 -20.88 -10.64 33.64
CA PHE A 250 -21.90 -10.47 32.62
C PHE A 250 -22.17 -11.77 31.85
N ASN A 251 -21.12 -12.47 31.40
CA ASN A 251 -21.24 -13.73 30.66
C ASN A 251 -21.90 -14.84 31.51
N LEU A 252 -21.75 -14.78 32.83
CA LEU A 252 -22.40 -15.69 33.77
C LEU A 252 -23.81 -15.24 34.20
N GLY A 253 -24.29 -14.09 33.72
CA GLY A 253 -25.63 -13.56 34.01
C GLY A 253 -25.75 -12.79 35.34
N TYR A 254 -24.64 -12.45 35.99
CA TYR A 254 -24.63 -11.69 37.25
C TYR A 254 -24.65 -10.16 37.06
N LEU A 255 -24.39 -9.67 35.84
CA LEU A 255 -24.52 -8.25 35.49
C LEU A 255 -25.54 -8.04 34.38
N THR A 256 -26.27 -6.94 34.49
CA THR A 256 -27.14 -6.44 33.42
C THR A 256 -26.34 -5.74 32.33
N LEU A 257 -26.94 -5.58 31.15
CA LEU A 257 -26.35 -4.81 30.05
C LEU A 257 -26.04 -3.36 30.46
N ALA A 258 -26.91 -2.73 31.24
CA ALA A 258 -26.70 -1.36 31.73
C ALA A 258 -25.47 -1.27 32.66
N GLN A 259 -25.33 -2.21 33.59
CA GLN A 259 -24.17 -2.26 34.49
C GLN A 259 -22.86 -2.52 33.73
N ARG A 260 -22.87 -3.44 32.75
CA ARG A 260 -21.71 -3.66 31.88
C ARG A 260 -21.36 -2.39 31.08
N GLY A 261 -22.37 -1.70 30.56
CA GLY A 261 -22.18 -0.41 29.88
C GLY A 261 -21.52 0.64 30.78
N THR A 262 -21.96 0.77 32.04
CA THR A 262 -21.33 1.68 33.00
C THR A 262 -19.88 1.27 33.32
N VAL A 263 -19.59 -0.02 33.48
CA VAL A 263 -18.21 -0.50 33.68
C VAL A 263 -17.33 -0.13 32.49
N GLU A 264 -17.78 -0.39 31.27
CA GLU A 264 -17.02 -0.05 30.07
C GLU A 264 -16.78 1.47 29.96
N GLN A 265 -17.78 2.30 30.26
CA GLN A 265 -17.62 3.76 30.32
C GLN A 265 -16.59 4.20 31.38
N LEU A 266 -16.65 3.63 32.59
CA LEU A 266 -15.69 3.91 33.66
C LEU A 266 -14.26 3.51 33.27
N TYR A 267 -14.09 2.33 32.70
CA TYR A 267 -12.80 1.87 32.23
C TYR A 267 -12.19 2.84 31.21
N TRP A 268 -12.98 3.28 30.22
CA TRP A 268 -12.49 4.24 29.23
C TRP A 268 -12.22 5.63 29.83
N ALA A 269 -12.96 6.03 30.87
CA ALA A 269 -12.66 7.24 31.64
C ALA A 269 -11.33 7.14 32.42
N CYS A 270 -10.99 5.97 32.96
CA CYS A 270 -9.65 5.70 33.49
C CYS A 270 -8.59 5.85 32.40
N CYS A 271 -8.77 5.16 31.26
CA CYS A 271 -7.85 5.21 30.13
C CYS A 271 -7.61 6.64 29.62
N GLN A 272 -8.65 7.46 29.49
CA GLN A 272 -8.51 8.85 29.04
C GLN A 272 -7.68 9.68 30.03
N ARG A 273 -7.98 9.60 31.32
CA ARG A 273 -7.24 10.33 32.37
C ARG A 273 -5.81 9.81 32.51
N LEU A 274 -5.57 8.51 32.28
CA LEU A 274 -4.23 7.93 32.18
C LEU A 274 -3.44 8.53 31.01
N LEU A 275 -4.07 8.66 29.83
CA LEU A 275 -3.44 9.24 28.66
C LEU A 275 -3.02 10.70 28.90
N GLU A 276 -3.84 11.50 29.59
CA GLU A 276 -3.50 12.87 29.97
C GLU A 276 -2.27 12.94 30.88
N ILE A 277 -2.13 12.00 31.82
CA ILE A 277 -0.95 11.89 32.70
C ILE A 277 0.30 11.48 31.89
N THR A 278 0.19 10.48 31.02
CA THR A 278 1.34 9.93 30.27
C THR A 278 1.85 10.88 29.18
N GLN A 279 0.98 11.72 28.59
CA GLN A 279 1.37 12.72 27.60
C GLN A 279 2.40 13.74 28.11
N SER A 280 2.46 13.97 29.42
CA SER A 280 3.40 14.92 30.04
C SER A 280 4.77 14.31 30.37
N ARG A 281 4.99 13.01 30.10
CA ARG A 281 6.20 12.29 30.48
C ARG A 281 7.13 12.01 29.30
N GLU A 282 8.42 11.97 29.59
CA GLU A 282 9.48 11.64 28.62
C GLU A 282 9.54 10.14 28.29
N TYR A 283 9.10 9.28 29.23
CA TYR A 283 9.05 7.83 29.08
C TYR A 283 7.66 7.30 29.45
N ILE A 284 7.07 6.50 28.54
CA ILE A 284 5.82 5.78 28.74
C ILE A 284 6.19 4.31 28.99
N PRO A 285 5.72 3.70 30.10
CA PRO A 285 5.93 2.27 30.34
C PRO A 285 5.32 1.41 29.23
N ASP A 286 5.97 0.29 28.93
CA ASP A 286 5.60 -0.65 27.85
C ASP A 286 4.11 -1.08 27.94
N ASP A 287 3.59 -1.35 29.14
CA ASP A 287 2.18 -1.73 29.37
C ASP A 287 1.15 -0.67 28.92
N LEU A 288 1.58 0.59 28.75
CA LEU A 288 0.75 1.72 28.35
C LEU A 288 1.01 2.20 26.92
N GLU A 289 1.90 1.53 26.18
CA GLU A 289 2.28 1.92 24.82
C GLU A 289 1.08 1.86 23.84
N ASP A 290 0.18 0.89 24.04
CA ASP A 290 -1.04 0.72 23.22
C ASP A 290 -2.21 1.64 23.63
N LEU A 291 -2.08 2.37 24.73
CA LEU A 291 -3.15 3.23 25.25
C LEU A 291 -3.55 4.33 24.25
N PRO A 292 -2.62 5.08 23.63
CA PRO A 292 -2.96 6.07 22.60
C PRO A 292 -3.69 5.44 21.40
N LYS A 293 -3.28 4.25 20.96
CA LYS A 293 -3.93 3.53 19.84
C LYS A 293 -5.35 3.13 20.20
N SER A 294 -5.56 2.62 21.41
CA SER A 294 -6.87 2.17 21.91
C SER A 294 -7.90 3.31 22.09
N LEU A 295 -7.41 4.53 22.34
CA LEU A 295 -8.22 5.74 22.51
C LEU A 295 -8.33 6.58 21.22
N ALA A 296 -7.64 6.19 20.14
CA ALA A 296 -7.74 6.89 18.87
C ALA A 296 -9.18 6.82 18.34
N ALA A 297 -9.65 7.94 17.81
CA ALA A 297 -10.93 8.05 17.13
C ALA A 297 -10.89 7.26 15.80
N LEU A 298 -12.01 6.68 15.41
CA LEU A 298 -12.11 6.00 14.11
C LEU A 298 -12.75 6.92 13.08
N TYR A 299 -11.99 7.36 12.08
CA TYR A 299 -12.50 8.20 10.99
C TYR A 299 -12.92 7.29 9.84
N TYR A 300 -14.21 7.27 9.52
CA TYR A 300 -14.76 6.49 8.42
C TYR A 300 -14.53 7.25 7.11
N VAL A 301 -13.69 6.71 6.24
CA VAL A 301 -13.29 7.33 4.98
C VAL A 301 -14.02 6.68 3.81
N ASN A 302 -14.41 7.50 2.84
CA ASN A 302 -15.09 7.05 1.62
C ASN A 302 -14.06 6.43 0.64
N LEU A 303 -13.58 5.25 0.99
CA LEU A 303 -12.47 4.57 0.33
C LEU A 303 -12.62 3.05 0.47
N SER A 304 -11.94 2.31 -0.41
CA SER A 304 -11.61 0.90 -0.22
C SER A 304 -10.08 0.76 -0.23
N VAL A 305 -9.49 0.32 0.88
CA VAL A 305 -8.04 0.08 1.03
C VAL A 305 -7.59 -1.01 0.07
N PHE A 306 -8.37 -2.07 -0.08
CA PHE A 306 -8.09 -3.17 -1.00
C PHE A 306 -8.04 -2.74 -2.48
N GLN A 307 -8.84 -1.74 -2.85
CA GLN A 307 -8.89 -1.23 -4.21
C GLN A 307 -7.80 -0.18 -4.47
N SER A 308 -7.59 0.77 -3.56
CA SER A 308 -6.77 1.96 -3.87
C SER A 308 -5.43 2.01 -3.15
N VAL A 309 -5.24 1.20 -2.11
CA VAL A 309 -4.01 1.17 -1.30
C VAL A 309 -3.58 -0.27 -0.94
N PRO A 310 -3.55 -1.22 -1.91
CA PRO A 310 -3.30 -2.62 -1.63
C PRO A 310 -1.95 -2.90 -0.98
N ASP A 311 -0.90 -2.11 -1.27
CA ASP A 311 0.41 -2.29 -0.62
C ASP A 311 0.37 -1.99 0.89
N ASN A 312 -0.52 -1.11 1.35
CA ASN A 312 -0.68 -0.84 2.78
C ASN A 312 -1.18 -2.09 3.50
N TRP A 313 -2.21 -2.74 2.94
CA TRP A 313 -2.75 -3.99 3.47
C TRP A 313 -1.79 -5.17 3.34
N ALA A 314 -1.19 -5.37 2.16
CA ALA A 314 -0.46 -6.59 1.85
C ALA A 314 0.95 -6.63 2.46
N ILE A 315 1.60 -5.47 2.58
CA ILE A 315 3.00 -5.39 2.98
C ILE A 315 3.29 -4.22 3.92
N ASP A 316 2.32 -3.69 4.66
CA ASP A 316 2.47 -2.54 5.58
C ASP A 316 3.24 -1.35 4.94
N GLN A 317 2.95 -1.03 3.68
CA GLN A 317 3.55 0.14 3.05
C GLN A 317 2.98 1.42 3.66
N LEU A 318 3.86 2.35 4.02
CA LEU A 318 3.47 3.66 4.52
C LEU A 318 3.24 4.64 3.37
N PHE A 319 2.22 5.48 3.52
CA PHE A 319 1.91 6.59 2.61
C PHE A 319 1.70 7.87 3.41
N PRO A 320 2.19 9.03 2.92
CA PRO A 320 1.80 10.31 3.49
C PRO A 320 0.31 10.54 3.31
N ILE A 321 -0.39 10.75 4.42
CA ILE A 321 -1.80 11.08 4.45
C ILE A 321 -1.95 12.37 5.25
N MET A 322 -2.64 13.36 4.69
CA MET A 322 -2.90 14.62 5.38
C MET A 322 -4.22 15.26 4.92
N PRO A 323 -4.81 16.15 5.73
CA PRO A 323 -5.92 16.99 5.29
C PRO A 323 -5.54 17.84 4.06
N LEU A 324 -6.48 18.08 3.16
CA LEU A 324 -6.27 18.97 2.01
C LEU A 324 -6.65 20.43 2.30
N HIS A 325 -7.23 20.68 3.46
CA HIS A 325 -7.68 21.99 3.92
C HIS A 325 -7.50 22.11 5.44
N ARG A 326 -7.72 23.32 5.97
CA ARG A 326 -7.55 23.67 7.39
C ARG A 326 -6.13 23.45 7.93
N LEU A 327 -5.13 23.57 7.06
CA LEU A 327 -3.72 23.34 7.40
C LEU A 327 -3.11 24.42 8.31
N ASP A 328 -3.83 25.52 8.52
CA ASP A 328 -3.54 26.61 9.44
C ASP A 328 -4.16 26.40 10.83
N GLU A 329 -4.98 25.36 11.01
CA GLU A 329 -5.55 24.96 12.29
C GLU A 329 -4.72 23.85 12.93
N GLU A 330 -4.60 23.86 14.26
CA GLU A 330 -3.94 22.76 14.98
C GLU A 330 -4.88 21.55 15.07
N PRO A 331 -4.45 20.34 14.65
CA PRO A 331 -5.24 19.12 14.83
C PRO A 331 -5.58 18.84 16.29
N ALA A 332 -6.82 18.42 16.54
CA ALA A 332 -7.34 18.24 17.91
C ALA A 332 -7.80 16.79 18.20
N SER A 333 -7.64 15.88 17.25
CA SER A 333 -8.03 14.47 17.37
C SER A 333 -6.90 13.57 16.89
N ARG A 334 -6.70 12.43 17.56
CA ARG A 334 -5.82 11.35 17.12
C ARG A 334 -6.69 10.26 16.53
N ALA A 335 -6.43 9.88 15.29
CA ALA A 335 -7.34 9.04 14.53
C ALA A 335 -6.65 7.86 13.85
N THR A 336 -7.37 6.75 13.72
CA THR A 336 -7.14 5.74 12.70
C THR A 336 -8.19 5.90 11.60
N LEU A 337 -7.91 5.41 10.40
CA LEU A 337 -8.84 5.48 9.28
C LEU A 337 -9.46 4.10 9.07
N ALA A 338 -10.79 4.03 9.02
CA ALA A 338 -11.52 2.83 8.57
C ALA A 338 -12.16 3.11 7.22
N ASP A 339 -12.05 2.17 6.31
CA ASP A 339 -12.63 2.26 4.98
C ASP A 339 -14.11 1.80 4.98
N LEU A 340 -14.71 1.69 3.80
CA LEU A 340 -16.13 1.30 3.66
C LEU A 340 -16.38 -0.21 3.65
N THR A 341 -15.32 -1.01 3.63
CA THR A 341 -15.46 -2.46 3.57
C THR A 341 -15.94 -3.01 4.90
N CYS A 342 -16.54 -4.20 4.84
CA CYS A 342 -16.98 -4.91 6.04
C CYS A 342 -15.84 -5.69 6.70
N ASP A 343 -14.65 -5.67 6.10
CA ASP A 343 -13.48 -6.40 6.56
C ASP A 343 -12.73 -5.57 7.61
N SER A 344 -12.32 -6.22 8.71
CA SER A 344 -11.56 -5.56 9.77
C SER A 344 -10.17 -5.10 9.33
N ASP A 345 -9.65 -5.67 8.23
CA ASP A 345 -8.39 -5.27 7.61
C ASP A 345 -8.54 -4.03 6.72
N GLY A 346 -9.78 -3.59 6.44
CA GLY A 346 -10.13 -2.34 5.75
C GLY A 346 -9.84 -1.09 6.58
N LYS A 347 -8.60 -0.93 7.05
CA LYS A 347 -8.18 0.18 7.90
C LYS A 347 -6.75 0.59 7.62
N ILE A 348 -6.44 1.84 7.97
CA ILE A 348 -5.09 2.37 8.04
C ILE A 348 -4.84 2.78 9.49
N ASP A 349 -3.99 2.01 10.18
CA ASP A 349 -3.65 2.21 11.60
C ASP A 349 -2.14 2.34 11.85
N GLN A 350 -1.37 2.59 10.78
CA GLN A 350 0.06 2.85 10.78
C GLN A 350 0.35 4.08 9.93
N PHE A 351 1.03 5.06 10.52
CA PHE A 351 1.33 6.35 9.87
C PHE A 351 2.78 6.75 10.09
N ILE A 352 3.22 7.74 9.32
CA ILE A 352 4.60 8.23 9.32
C ILE A 352 4.90 9.00 10.60
N ASP A 353 6.01 8.66 11.24
CA ASP A 353 6.71 9.50 12.22
C ASP A 353 8.22 9.56 11.90
N LEU A 354 8.91 10.59 12.40
CA LEU A 354 10.34 10.82 12.12
C LEU A 354 11.24 9.82 12.86
N LYS A 355 10.76 9.22 13.95
CA LYS A 355 11.52 8.26 14.77
C LYS A 355 11.13 6.82 14.48
N ASP A 356 9.86 6.55 14.21
CA ASP A 356 9.33 5.22 13.90
C ASP A 356 7.97 5.31 13.16
N VAL A 357 7.18 4.23 13.18
CA VAL A 357 5.79 4.20 12.73
C VAL A 357 4.87 4.58 13.89
N LYS A 358 4.03 5.61 13.71
CA LYS A 358 3.03 6.00 14.72
C LYS A 358 1.68 5.30 14.47
N PRO A 359 0.93 4.96 15.54
CA PRO A 359 -0.32 4.20 15.41
C PRO A 359 -1.58 5.07 15.15
N PHE A 360 -1.42 6.38 14.97
CA PHE A 360 -2.52 7.32 14.73
C PHE A 360 -2.07 8.51 13.87
N LEU A 361 -3.03 9.18 13.25
CA LEU A 361 -2.87 10.43 12.51
C LEU A 361 -3.55 11.57 13.26
N GLU A 362 -2.87 12.69 13.40
CA GLU A 362 -3.45 13.91 13.96
C GLU A 362 -4.37 14.58 12.93
N LEU A 363 -5.66 14.68 13.26
CA LEU A 363 -6.70 15.25 12.41
C LEU A 363 -7.51 16.33 13.15
N HIS A 364 -8.16 17.20 12.38
CA HIS A 364 -9.12 18.15 12.91
C HIS A 364 -10.43 17.45 13.26
N ARG A 365 -11.14 17.95 14.28
CA ARG A 365 -12.54 17.55 14.51
C ARG A 365 -13.39 17.95 13.31
N LEU A 366 -14.38 17.11 12.99
CA LEU A 366 -15.32 17.39 11.90
C LEU A 366 -16.28 18.51 12.30
N ASN A 367 -16.51 19.43 11.37
CA ASN A 367 -17.55 20.44 11.50
C ASN A 367 -18.85 19.90 10.86
N PRO A 368 -20.00 19.94 11.57
CA PRO A 368 -21.25 19.45 11.03
C PRO A 368 -21.63 20.13 9.71
N GLY A 369 -21.90 19.34 8.67
CA GLY A 369 -22.31 19.83 7.36
C GLY A 369 -21.18 20.35 6.46
N GLU A 370 -19.92 20.30 6.91
CA GLU A 370 -18.75 20.68 6.10
C GLU A 370 -17.97 19.42 5.66
N PRO A 371 -17.61 19.29 4.38
CA PRO A 371 -16.84 18.15 3.91
C PRO A 371 -15.40 18.20 4.42
N TYR A 372 -14.88 17.07 4.85
CA TYR A 372 -13.50 16.94 5.31
C TYR A 372 -12.72 16.00 4.39
N TYR A 373 -11.77 16.54 3.64
CA TYR A 373 -11.04 15.81 2.60
C TYR A 373 -9.62 15.49 3.06
N LEU A 374 -9.23 14.24 2.83
CA LEU A 374 -7.87 13.75 3.02
C LEU A 374 -7.25 13.45 1.65
N GLY A 375 -5.94 13.68 1.56
CA GLY A 375 -5.11 13.27 0.45
C GLY A 375 -4.13 12.20 0.87
N LEU A 376 -4.08 11.10 0.14
CA LEU A 376 -3.02 10.10 0.21
C LEU A 376 -2.05 10.31 -0.95
N PHE A 377 -0.78 10.53 -0.62
CA PHE A 377 0.28 10.88 -1.55
C PHE A 377 1.19 9.68 -1.81
N LEU A 378 1.98 9.76 -2.88
CA LEU A 378 2.95 8.73 -3.27
C LEU A 378 2.31 7.38 -3.68
N GLY A 379 1.01 7.38 -3.99
CA GLY A 379 0.25 6.22 -4.45
C GLY A 379 0.40 5.88 -5.93
N GLY A 380 1.19 6.64 -6.71
CA GLY A 380 1.22 6.51 -8.17
C GLY A 380 1.97 5.30 -8.72
N ALA A 381 2.59 4.49 -7.86
CA ALA A 381 3.27 3.26 -8.25
C ALA A 381 2.57 2.05 -7.64
N TYR A 382 2.32 1.02 -8.45
CA TYR A 382 1.70 -0.27 -8.11
C TYR A 382 0.21 -0.23 -7.71
N GLN A 383 -0.25 0.81 -7.01
CA GLN A 383 -1.56 0.78 -6.35
C GLN A 383 -2.73 0.59 -7.32
N GLU A 384 -2.81 1.41 -8.38
CA GLU A 384 -3.91 1.38 -9.33
C GLU A 384 -4.10 0.02 -10.01
N ILE A 385 -3.02 -0.68 -10.36
CA ILE A 385 -3.10 -1.95 -11.10
C ILE A 385 -3.26 -3.17 -10.18
N MET A 386 -2.93 -3.03 -8.88
CA MET A 386 -3.02 -4.11 -7.90
C MET A 386 -4.32 -4.10 -7.09
N GLY A 387 -5.16 -3.09 -7.31
CA GLY A 387 -6.47 -2.98 -6.70
C GLY A 387 -7.35 -4.20 -6.97
N ASN A 388 -8.19 -4.55 -6.00
CA ASN A 388 -9.20 -5.59 -6.16
C ASN A 388 -10.58 -5.13 -5.72
N LEU A 389 -11.60 -5.80 -6.27
CA LEU A 389 -13.02 -5.50 -6.10
C LEU A 389 -13.60 -6.03 -4.78
N HIS A 390 -12.88 -5.88 -3.65
CA HIS A 390 -13.39 -6.28 -2.34
C HIS A 390 -14.71 -5.56 -2.05
N ASN A 391 -15.73 -6.31 -1.59
CA ASN A 391 -17.10 -5.82 -1.44
C ASN A 391 -17.71 -5.18 -2.69
N LEU A 392 -17.19 -5.50 -3.89
CA LEU A 392 -17.63 -4.93 -5.17
C LEU A 392 -17.43 -3.41 -5.26
N PHE A 393 -16.52 -2.83 -4.47
CA PHE A 393 -16.05 -1.47 -4.72
C PHE A 393 -15.13 -1.48 -5.93
N GLY A 394 -15.51 -0.74 -6.96
CA GLY A 394 -14.79 -0.69 -8.23
C GLY A 394 -13.72 0.39 -8.32
N ASP A 395 -13.23 0.58 -9.54
CA ASP A 395 -12.23 1.60 -9.85
C ASP A 395 -12.71 3.00 -9.46
N THR A 396 -11.77 3.85 -9.06
CA THR A 396 -12.08 5.21 -8.65
C THR A 396 -12.08 6.19 -9.81
N ASN A 397 -12.79 7.31 -9.67
CA ASN A 397 -12.71 8.40 -10.64
C ASN A 397 -11.27 8.94 -10.73
N THR A 398 -10.68 8.95 -11.92
CA THR A 398 -9.32 9.44 -12.16
C THR A 398 -9.33 10.67 -13.05
N VAL A 399 -8.63 11.72 -12.62
CA VAL A 399 -8.57 13.01 -13.34
C VAL A 399 -7.12 13.36 -13.64
N HIS A 400 -6.80 13.61 -14.91
CA HIS A 400 -5.48 14.07 -15.33
C HIS A 400 -5.44 15.59 -15.34
N ILE A 401 -4.60 16.17 -14.50
CA ILE A 401 -4.47 17.61 -14.33
C ILE A 401 -3.15 18.09 -14.93
N ARG A 402 -3.22 19.07 -15.83
CA ARG A 402 -2.05 19.77 -16.36
C ARG A 402 -1.97 21.19 -15.83
N LEU A 403 -0.84 21.52 -15.24
CA LEU A 403 -0.54 22.89 -14.83
C LEU A 403 -0.16 23.75 -16.03
N THR A 404 -0.68 24.97 -16.04
CA THR A 404 -0.34 26.04 -16.99
C THR A 404 0.05 27.29 -16.19
N PRO A 405 0.76 28.27 -16.77
CA PRO A 405 1.13 29.47 -16.02
C PRO A 405 -0.09 30.16 -15.39
N GLY A 406 -0.18 30.12 -14.06
CA GLY A 406 -1.26 30.75 -13.28
C GLY A 406 -2.59 29.98 -13.17
N THR A 407 -2.74 28.80 -13.77
CA THR A 407 -3.98 27.98 -13.65
C THR A 407 -3.74 26.50 -13.97
N TYR A 408 -4.78 25.67 -13.90
CA TYR A 408 -4.75 24.26 -14.29
C TYR A 408 -5.82 23.95 -15.33
N ARG A 409 -5.61 22.86 -16.07
CA ARG A 409 -6.58 22.30 -17.01
C ARG A 409 -6.78 20.82 -16.72
N ILE A 410 -8.04 20.39 -16.71
CA ILE A 410 -8.39 18.97 -16.72
C ILE A 410 -8.26 18.47 -18.17
N GLU A 411 -7.31 17.57 -18.41
CA GLU A 411 -7.07 17.01 -19.75
C GLU A 411 -7.90 15.75 -20.00
N HIS A 412 -8.05 14.89 -18.99
CA HIS A 412 -8.77 13.63 -19.09
C HIS A 412 -9.54 13.34 -17.82
N VAL A 413 -10.71 12.72 -17.96
CA VAL A 413 -11.52 12.20 -16.85
C VAL A 413 -11.87 10.76 -17.18
N VAL A 414 -11.36 9.84 -16.38
CA VAL A 414 -11.77 8.43 -16.36
C VAL A 414 -12.83 8.30 -15.27
N ARG A 415 -14.02 7.82 -15.62
CA ARG A 415 -15.05 7.55 -14.63
C ARG A 415 -14.73 6.23 -13.93
N GLY A 416 -14.91 6.21 -12.63
CA GLY A 416 -14.86 4.97 -11.86
C GLY A 416 -16.11 4.12 -12.07
N ASP A 417 -16.07 2.89 -11.57
CA ASP A 417 -17.08 1.90 -11.89
C ASP A 417 -18.42 2.16 -11.19
N THR A 418 -19.48 1.87 -11.94
CA THR A 418 -20.85 1.78 -11.45
C THR A 418 -21.17 0.39 -10.89
N MET A 419 -22.23 0.29 -10.08
CA MET A 419 -22.70 -1.02 -9.60
C MET A 419 -23.03 -1.97 -10.77
N ARG A 420 -23.56 -1.43 -11.87
CA ARG A 420 -23.82 -2.14 -13.12
C ARG A 420 -22.56 -2.79 -13.70
N GLU A 421 -21.46 -2.05 -13.79
CA GLU A 421 -20.19 -2.54 -14.35
C GLU A 421 -19.58 -3.63 -13.47
N VAL A 422 -19.55 -3.41 -12.15
CA VAL A 422 -18.98 -4.38 -11.22
C VAL A 422 -19.81 -5.68 -11.17
N LEU A 423 -21.14 -5.59 -11.23
CA LEU A 423 -22.00 -6.78 -11.39
C LEU A 423 -21.71 -7.54 -12.68
N GLY A 424 -21.38 -6.83 -13.76
CA GLY A 424 -20.93 -7.45 -15.01
C GLY A 424 -19.64 -8.26 -14.85
N TYR A 425 -18.68 -7.80 -14.04
CA TYR A 425 -17.44 -8.54 -13.76
C TYR A 425 -17.69 -9.87 -13.06
N VAL A 426 -18.73 -9.95 -12.23
CA VAL A 426 -19.16 -11.18 -11.56
C VAL A 426 -20.26 -11.94 -12.33
N GLN A 427 -20.39 -11.66 -13.63
CA GLN A 427 -21.26 -12.36 -14.59
C GLN A 427 -22.77 -12.23 -14.34
N TYR A 428 -23.20 -11.17 -13.65
CA TYR A 428 -24.62 -10.80 -13.63
C TYR A 428 -24.97 -9.94 -14.84
N ASP A 429 -26.16 -10.16 -15.41
CA ASP A 429 -26.75 -9.27 -16.39
C ASP A 429 -27.68 -8.26 -15.68
N PRO A 430 -27.33 -6.96 -15.66
CA PRO A 430 -28.15 -5.93 -15.04
C PRO A 430 -29.56 -5.79 -15.64
N GLU A 431 -29.74 -6.13 -16.92
CA GLU A 431 -31.07 -6.09 -17.56
C GLU A 431 -31.96 -7.23 -17.05
N ASP A 432 -31.39 -8.42 -16.84
CA ASP A 432 -32.11 -9.54 -16.22
C ASP A 432 -32.50 -9.21 -14.77
N LEU A 433 -31.62 -8.52 -14.02
CA LEU A 433 -31.91 -8.07 -12.67
C LEU A 433 -33.10 -7.08 -12.63
N LEU A 434 -33.12 -6.11 -13.55
CA LEU A 434 -34.22 -5.14 -13.70
C LEU A 434 -35.54 -5.84 -14.05
N GLU A 435 -35.52 -6.75 -15.02
CA GLU A 435 -36.71 -7.50 -15.44
C GLU A 435 -37.25 -8.39 -14.30
N ASN A 436 -36.37 -9.01 -13.52
CA ASN A 436 -36.77 -9.79 -12.35
C ASN A 436 -37.41 -8.91 -11.27
N MET A 437 -36.83 -7.74 -10.98
CA MET A 437 -37.42 -6.77 -10.05
C MET A 437 -38.78 -6.25 -10.53
N ARG A 438 -38.94 -5.99 -11.83
CA ARG A 438 -40.21 -5.60 -12.45
C ARG A 438 -41.29 -6.65 -12.20
N ARG A 439 -41.01 -7.93 -12.50
CA ARG A 439 -41.96 -9.05 -12.31
C ARG A 439 -42.37 -9.21 -10.85
N GLN A 440 -41.41 -9.16 -9.92
CA GLN A 440 -41.71 -9.23 -8.48
C GLN A 440 -42.57 -8.06 -8.01
N THR A 441 -42.29 -6.85 -8.50
CA THR A 441 -43.06 -5.63 -8.19
C THR A 441 -44.49 -5.73 -8.72
N GLU A 442 -44.68 -6.23 -9.94
CA GLU A 442 -46.02 -6.46 -10.51
C GLU A 442 -46.84 -7.47 -9.71
N GLN A 443 -46.22 -8.56 -9.26
CA GLN A 443 -46.88 -9.54 -8.41
C GLN A 443 -47.30 -8.92 -7.07
N ALA A 444 -46.39 -8.19 -6.41
CA ALA A 444 -46.69 -7.51 -5.15
C ALA A 444 -47.81 -6.45 -5.28
N LEU A 445 -47.90 -5.79 -6.45
CA LEU A 445 -48.97 -4.86 -6.77
C LEU A 445 -50.32 -5.58 -6.94
N GLN A 446 -50.34 -6.74 -7.60
CA GLN A 446 -51.55 -7.58 -7.72
C GLN A 446 -52.03 -8.09 -6.36
N ASP A 447 -51.09 -8.48 -5.50
CA ASP A 447 -51.35 -8.96 -4.13
C ASP A 447 -51.68 -7.81 -3.15
N LYS A 448 -51.64 -6.55 -3.61
CA LYS A 448 -51.89 -5.33 -2.83
C LYS A 448 -50.95 -5.15 -1.64
N HIS A 449 -49.74 -5.69 -1.71
CA HIS A 449 -48.69 -5.44 -0.72
C HIS A 449 -48.02 -4.08 -0.92
N ILE A 450 -48.09 -3.52 -2.13
CA ILE A 450 -47.56 -2.20 -2.47
C ILE A 450 -48.56 -1.41 -3.32
N THR A 451 -48.44 -0.09 -3.30
CA THR A 451 -49.21 0.81 -4.18
C THR A 451 -48.50 1.04 -5.52
N LEU A 452 -49.23 1.55 -6.52
CA LEU A 452 -48.65 1.88 -7.83
C LEU A 452 -47.53 2.94 -7.72
N ALA A 453 -47.69 3.94 -6.85
CA ALA A 453 -46.68 4.97 -6.64
C ALA A 453 -45.40 4.41 -6.00
N GLU A 454 -45.53 3.49 -5.04
CA GLU A 454 -44.38 2.80 -4.43
C GLU A 454 -43.67 1.88 -5.43
N ALA A 455 -44.44 1.16 -6.27
CA ALA A 455 -43.88 0.32 -7.33
C ALA A 455 -43.03 1.13 -8.32
N GLN A 456 -43.54 2.27 -8.81
CA GLN A 456 -42.79 3.16 -9.70
C GLN A 456 -41.52 3.69 -9.03
N LYS A 457 -41.63 4.12 -7.78
CA LYS A 457 -40.49 4.63 -7.01
C LYS A 457 -39.44 3.54 -6.77
N LEU A 458 -39.85 2.31 -6.49
CA LEU A 458 -38.95 1.18 -6.28
C LEU A 458 -38.15 0.86 -7.55
N LEU A 459 -38.82 0.73 -8.69
CA LEU A 459 -38.15 0.40 -9.95
C LEU A 459 -37.21 1.50 -10.41
N GLN A 460 -37.64 2.77 -10.32
CA GLN A 460 -36.77 3.91 -10.64
C GLN A 460 -35.54 3.94 -9.72
N ASN A 461 -35.74 3.79 -8.42
CA ASN A 461 -34.63 3.78 -7.47
C ASN A 461 -33.67 2.61 -7.71
N TYR A 462 -34.18 1.43 -8.08
CA TYR A 462 -33.36 0.25 -8.36
C TYR A 462 -32.50 0.47 -9.62
N GLU A 463 -33.10 0.96 -10.71
CA GLU A 463 -32.38 1.30 -11.94
C GLU A 463 -31.34 2.40 -11.71
N ASP A 464 -31.72 3.47 -11.01
CA ASP A 464 -30.81 4.55 -10.66
C ASP A 464 -29.65 4.02 -9.81
N SER A 465 -29.91 3.11 -8.87
CA SER A 465 -28.87 2.54 -8.01
C SER A 465 -27.87 1.70 -8.80
N LEU A 466 -28.32 0.90 -9.76
CA LEU A 466 -27.43 0.15 -10.64
C LEU A 466 -26.48 1.08 -11.42
N ASN A 467 -26.95 2.26 -11.82
CA ASN A 467 -26.15 3.22 -12.57
C ASN A 467 -25.31 4.17 -11.68
N ARG A 468 -25.41 4.05 -10.35
CA ARG A 468 -24.61 4.85 -9.42
C ARG A 468 -23.20 4.30 -9.29
N TYR A 469 -22.30 5.22 -8.94
CA TYR A 469 -20.95 4.92 -8.52
C TYR A 469 -20.96 3.96 -7.32
N THR A 470 -19.97 3.07 -7.25
CA THR A 470 -19.92 2.03 -6.20
C THR A 470 -19.67 2.58 -4.80
N TYR A 471 -19.08 3.76 -4.68
CA TYR A 471 -18.80 4.43 -3.41
C TYR A 471 -19.97 5.26 -2.90
N LEU A 472 -19.92 5.64 -1.62
CA LEU A 472 -20.99 6.41 -0.99
C LEU A 472 -21.02 7.85 -1.52
N THR A 473 -22.23 8.41 -1.52
CA THR A 473 -22.48 9.82 -1.86
C THR A 473 -23.04 10.51 -0.62
N ASP A 474 -22.56 11.73 -0.36
CA ASP A 474 -22.98 12.57 0.77
C ASP A 474 -24.44 13.04 0.65
#